data_AF-A0AAV9MVI5-F1
#
_entry.id   AF-A0AAV9MVI5-F1
#
_cell.length_a   1.000
_cell.length_b   1.000
_cell.length_c   1.000
_cell.angle_alpha   90.00
_cell.angle_beta   90.00
_cell.angle_gamma   90.00
#
_symmetry.space_group_name_H-M   'P 1'
#
loop_
_entity.id
_entity.type
_entity.pdbx_description
1 polymer ?
#
loop_
_entity_poly.entity_id
_entity_poly.type
_entity_poly.pdbx_seq_one_letter_code
_entity_poly.pdbx_strand_id
1 'polypeptide(L)'
;MTTLDSDQVRSLDQTRQLLLSLHTSLVALRSDISQNPQLPSWPALQTHANLISNNLQTITDSLSKHRETFSSAVVNPLPQFPGKERAFILETLLRTKLEPSVEEWIEEGETVATQQQKSAHRGLSTADRDALWQWAPGAANAEARKQKWGADYTLQEIQNGIENVKTGLLRELVEPPEDDDVDDDDEDEYDEVTDDETGPVDKMDIEPLNPDPKSTSPAQNPPLLPRAPQMSMESMHKFMTTGR
;
A
#
# COMPACT_ATOMS: atom_id res chain seq x y z
N MET A 1 25.98 -33.96 -17.51
CA MET A 1 25.12 -33.15 -16.64
C MET A 1 25.85 -31.84 -16.42
N THR A 2 25.33 -30.73 -16.92
CA THR A 2 25.91 -29.42 -16.66
C THR A 2 25.75 -29.16 -15.17
N THR A 3 26.86 -29.04 -14.46
CA THR A 3 26.85 -28.69 -13.05
C THR A 3 26.39 -27.25 -12.92
N LEU A 4 25.44 -26.96 -12.02
CA LEU A 4 25.03 -25.59 -11.73
C LEU A 4 26.23 -24.76 -11.30
N ASP A 5 26.30 -23.53 -11.79
CA ASP A 5 27.31 -22.58 -11.34
C ASP A 5 27.03 -22.12 -9.90
N SER A 6 28.08 -21.66 -9.20
CA SER A 6 27.97 -21.17 -7.83
C SER A 6 26.97 -20.01 -7.70
N ASP A 7 26.84 -19.16 -8.72
CA ASP A 7 25.89 -18.05 -8.69
C ASP A 7 24.44 -18.54 -8.82
N GLN A 8 24.21 -19.55 -9.67
CA GLN A 8 22.90 -20.18 -9.82
C GLN A 8 22.44 -20.85 -8.52
N VAL A 9 23.35 -21.54 -7.82
CA VAL A 9 23.06 -22.13 -6.51
C VAL A 9 22.71 -21.05 -5.48
N ARG A 10 23.41 -19.91 -5.50
CA ARG A 10 23.12 -18.77 -4.62
C ARG A 10 21.72 -18.20 -4.89
N SER A 11 21.36 -17.99 -6.15
CA SER A 11 20.01 -17.51 -6.50
C SER A 11 18.90 -18.48 -6.05
N LEU A 12 19.15 -19.79 -6.12
CA LEU A 12 18.22 -20.80 -5.62
C LEU A 12 18.06 -20.73 -4.10
N ASP A 13 19.15 -20.61 -3.34
CA ASP A 13 19.02 -20.47 -1.88
C ASP A 13 18.38 -19.14 -1.48
N GLN A 14 18.66 -18.05 -2.19
CA GLN A 14 17.97 -16.77 -1.98
C GLN A 14 16.45 -16.90 -2.18
N THR A 15 16.01 -17.50 -3.29
CA THR A 15 14.57 -17.73 -3.51
C THR A 15 13.97 -18.66 -2.46
N ARG A 16 14.71 -19.68 -2.00
CA ARG A 16 14.29 -20.56 -0.90
C ARG A 16 14.06 -19.78 0.40
N GLN A 17 14.96 -18.86 0.75
CA GLN A 17 14.83 -18.02 1.94
C GLN A 17 13.61 -17.10 1.85
N LEU A 18 13.37 -16.49 0.69
CA LEU A 18 12.19 -15.65 0.45
C LEU A 18 10.88 -16.44 0.55
N LEU A 19 10.82 -17.64 -0.02
CA LEU A 19 9.65 -18.54 0.10
C LEU A 19 9.41 -18.98 1.54
N LEU A 20 10.47 -19.19 2.32
CA LEU A 20 10.36 -19.52 3.75
C LEU A 20 9.81 -18.35 4.57
N SER A 21 10.24 -17.12 4.26
CA SER A 21 9.68 -15.90 4.85
C SER A 21 8.17 -15.78 4.58
N LEU A 22 7.77 -15.93 3.31
CA LEU A 22 6.35 -15.93 2.92
C LEU A 22 5.56 -17.02 3.65
N HIS A 23 6.08 -18.26 3.68
CA HIS A 23 5.44 -19.36 4.40
C HIS A 23 5.24 -19.03 5.89
N THR A 24 6.24 -18.43 6.53
CA THR A 24 6.17 -18.05 7.94
C THR A 24 5.09 -16.99 8.17
N SER A 25 4.98 -15.99 7.29
CA SER A 25 3.92 -14.98 7.34
C SER A 25 2.52 -15.58 7.16
N LEU A 26 2.35 -16.56 6.27
CA LEU A 26 1.08 -17.25 6.04
C LEU A 26 0.69 -18.14 7.23
N VAL A 27 1.66 -18.85 7.82
CA VAL A 27 1.42 -19.66 9.02
C VAL A 27 1.02 -18.78 10.20
N ALA A 28 1.67 -17.62 10.37
CA ALA A 28 1.31 -16.65 11.40
C ALA A 28 -0.14 -16.16 11.22
N LEU A 29 -0.53 -15.74 10.01
CA LEU A 29 -1.90 -15.33 9.71
C LEU A 29 -2.91 -16.46 9.95
N ARG A 30 -2.60 -17.67 9.50
CA ARG A 30 -3.47 -18.84 9.73
C ARG A 30 -3.62 -19.13 11.22
N SER A 31 -2.52 -19.05 11.98
CA SER A 31 -2.52 -19.24 13.42
C SER A 31 -3.44 -18.22 14.10
N ASP A 32 -3.31 -16.94 13.73
CA ASP A 32 -4.12 -15.86 14.28
C ASP A 32 -5.62 -16.02 13.98
N ILE A 33 -5.98 -16.45 12.77
CA ILE A 33 -7.37 -16.72 12.38
C ILE A 33 -7.93 -17.96 13.09
N SER A 34 -7.11 -19.00 13.29
CA SER A 34 -7.58 -20.30 13.83
C SER A 34 -7.61 -20.36 15.36
N GLN A 35 -6.74 -19.61 16.04
CA GLN A 35 -6.63 -19.62 17.50
C GLN A 35 -7.60 -18.64 18.16
N ASN A 36 -7.98 -17.56 17.47
CA ASN A 36 -8.93 -16.59 18.00
C ASN A 36 -10.38 -17.00 17.65
N PRO A 37 -11.29 -17.11 18.64
CA PRO A 37 -12.70 -17.44 18.39
C PRO A 37 -13.44 -16.29 17.70
N GLN A 38 -12.87 -15.09 17.72
CA GLN A 38 -13.34 -13.90 17.00
C GLN A 38 -12.35 -13.59 15.88
N LEU A 39 -12.85 -13.10 14.75
CA LEU A 39 -12.00 -12.68 13.64
C LEU A 39 -11.00 -11.62 14.11
N PRO A 40 -9.75 -11.63 13.62
CA PRO A 40 -8.78 -10.59 13.91
C PRO A 40 -9.33 -9.20 13.54
N SER A 41 -8.83 -8.17 14.21
CA SER A 41 -9.20 -6.80 13.87
C SER A 41 -8.79 -6.45 12.44
N TRP A 42 -9.56 -5.59 11.78
CA TRP A 42 -9.23 -5.16 10.40
C TRP A 42 -7.80 -4.62 10.25
N PRO A 43 -7.27 -3.78 11.18
CA PRO A 43 -5.89 -3.33 11.10
C PRO A 43 -4.87 -4.48 11.14
N ALA A 44 -5.12 -5.52 11.96
CA ALA A 44 -4.25 -6.69 12.03
C ALA A 44 -4.28 -7.51 10.73
N LEU A 45 -5.46 -7.68 10.11
CA LEU A 45 -5.56 -8.33 8.81
C LEU A 45 -4.84 -7.52 7.72
N GLN A 46 -4.96 -6.20 7.74
CA GLN A 46 -4.29 -5.32 6.79
C GLN A 46 -2.77 -5.39 6.92
N THR A 47 -2.21 -5.41 8.14
CA THR A 47 -0.76 -5.56 8.32
C THR A 47 -0.25 -6.89 7.80
N HIS A 48 -0.95 -8.00 8.07
CA HIS A 48 -0.62 -9.30 7.51
C HIS A 48 -0.70 -9.33 5.98
N ALA A 49 -1.76 -8.75 5.39
CA ALA A 49 -1.91 -8.66 3.95
C ALA A 49 -0.79 -7.85 3.29
N ASN A 50 -0.42 -6.71 3.88
CA ASN A 50 0.70 -5.89 3.41
C ASN A 50 2.03 -6.65 3.47
N LEU A 51 2.30 -7.38 4.56
CA LEU A 51 3.50 -8.19 4.69
C LEU A 51 3.57 -9.29 3.62
N ILE A 52 2.46 -9.99 3.39
CA ILE A 52 2.38 -11.03 2.35
C ILE A 52 2.60 -10.41 0.97
N SER A 53 1.96 -9.28 0.68
CA SER A 53 2.11 -8.55 -0.60
C SER A 53 3.56 -8.15 -0.86
N ASN A 54 4.25 -7.59 0.14
CA ASN A 54 5.66 -7.20 0.02
C ASN A 54 6.58 -8.41 -0.20
N ASN A 55 6.33 -9.52 0.49
CA ASN A 55 7.09 -10.76 0.27
C ASN A 55 6.85 -11.30 -1.15
N LEU A 56 5.60 -11.29 -1.64
CA LEU A 56 5.26 -11.72 -3.00
C LEU A 56 5.95 -10.85 -4.06
N GLN A 57 5.91 -9.53 -3.90
CA GLN A 57 6.60 -8.59 -4.79
C GLN A 57 8.11 -8.89 -4.84
N THR A 58 8.74 -9.07 -3.68
CA THR A 58 10.17 -9.40 -3.58
C THR A 58 10.51 -10.72 -4.26
N ILE A 59 9.65 -11.74 -4.11
CA ILE A 59 9.82 -13.04 -4.77
C ILE A 59 9.69 -12.88 -6.29
N THR A 60 8.68 -12.16 -6.78
CA THR A 60 8.49 -11.92 -8.22
C THR A 60 9.67 -11.16 -8.82
N ASP A 61 10.20 -10.17 -8.13
CA ASP A 61 11.38 -9.43 -8.55
C ASP A 61 12.64 -10.32 -8.57
N SER A 62 12.79 -11.21 -7.59
CA SER A 62 13.90 -12.16 -7.57
C SER A 62 13.79 -13.22 -8.69
N LEU A 63 12.59 -13.72 -8.96
CA LEU A 63 12.33 -14.69 -10.02
C LEU A 63 12.51 -14.07 -11.42
N SER A 64 12.14 -12.80 -11.60
CA SER A 64 12.33 -12.10 -12.87
C SER A 64 13.81 -11.82 -13.16
N LYS A 65 14.60 -11.42 -12.14
CA LYS A 65 16.05 -11.19 -12.25
C LYS A 65 16.82 -12.44 -12.68
N HIS A 66 16.44 -13.62 -12.18
CA HIS A 66 17.13 -14.89 -12.48
C HIS A 66 16.32 -15.82 -13.41
N ARG A 67 15.42 -15.25 -14.23
CA ARG A 67 14.53 -15.99 -15.12
C ARG A 67 15.24 -16.99 -16.02
N GLU A 68 16.38 -16.61 -16.61
CA GLU A 68 17.14 -17.48 -17.52
C GLU A 68 17.63 -18.75 -16.81
N THR A 69 18.18 -18.61 -15.59
CA THR A 69 18.59 -19.73 -14.74
C THR A 69 17.42 -20.64 -14.40
N PHE A 70 16.29 -20.09 -13.96
CA PHE A 70 15.13 -20.91 -13.59
C PHE A 70 14.46 -21.59 -14.79
N SER A 71 14.45 -20.96 -15.95
CA SER A 71 13.87 -21.54 -17.18
C SER A 71 14.70 -22.65 -17.80
N SER A 72 16.03 -22.60 -17.62
CA SER A 72 16.96 -23.62 -18.15
C SER A 72 17.22 -24.77 -17.18
N ALA A 73 16.93 -24.58 -15.89
CA ALA A 73 17.11 -25.61 -14.87
C ALA A 73 16.01 -26.69 -14.94
N VAL A 74 16.43 -27.95 -15.10
CA VAL A 74 15.53 -29.11 -15.05
C VAL A 74 15.71 -29.83 -13.72
N VAL A 75 14.63 -29.88 -12.93
CA VAL A 75 14.64 -30.54 -11.62
C VAL A 75 14.35 -32.03 -11.79
N ASN A 76 15.27 -32.88 -11.30
CA ASN A 76 15.11 -34.33 -11.27
C ASN A 76 15.43 -34.86 -9.86
N PRO A 77 14.78 -35.94 -9.40
CA PRO A 77 15.09 -36.54 -8.11
C PRO A 77 16.52 -37.07 -8.09
N LEU A 78 17.16 -36.99 -6.92
CA LEU A 78 18.46 -37.60 -6.69
C LEU A 78 18.35 -39.14 -6.66
N PRO A 79 19.42 -39.89 -6.99
CA PRO A 79 19.42 -41.36 -6.91
C PRO A 79 19.11 -41.91 -5.51
N GLN A 80 19.27 -41.09 -4.46
CA GLN A 80 18.99 -41.43 -3.07
C GLN A 80 17.50 -41.34 -2.72
N PHE A 81 16.68 -40.73 -3.57
CA PHE A 81 15.24 -40.58 -3.32
C PHE A 81 14.51 -41.92 -3.54
N PRO A 82 13.64 -42.37 -2.61
CA PRO A 82 12.94 -43.66 -2.70
C PRO A 82 11.78 -43.59 -3.71
N GLY A 83 12.10 -43.55 -4.99
CA GLY A 83 11.13 -43.35 -6.08
C GLY A 83 10.04 -44.42 -6.19
N LYS A 84 10.30 -45.66 -5.77
CA LYS A 84 9.31 -46.76 -5.81
C LYS A 84 8.25 -46.66 -4.71
N GLU A 85 8.63 -46.24 -3.52
CA GLU A 85 7.74 -46.18 -2.35
C GLU A 85 6.98 -44.86 -2.28
N ARG A 86 7.60 -43.77 -2.77
CA ARG A 86 7.09 -42.40 -2.61
C ARG A 86 6.93 -41.68 -3.95
N ALA A 87 6.54 -42.41 -5.00
CA ALA A 87 6.29 -41.86 -6.33
C ALA A 87 5.24 -40.72 -6.30
N PHE A 88 4.14 -40.92 -5.57
CA PHE A 88 3.05 -39.94 -5.47
C PHE A 88 3.50 -38.59 -4.87
N ILE A 89 4.39 -38.62 -3.88
CA ILE A 89 4.94 -37.39 -3.28
C ILE A 89 5.81 -36.66 -4.29
N LEU A 90 6.62 -37.40 -5.05
CA LEU A 90 7.46 -36.81 -6.10
C LEU A 90 6.62 -36.15 -7.20
N GLU A 91 5.56 -36.83 -7.65
CA GLU A 91 4.62 -36.27 -8.63
C GLU A 91 3.95 -34.99 -8.10
N THR A 92 3.60 -34.96 -6.82
CA THR A 92 2.99 -33.76 -6.20
C THR A 92 4.00 -32.61 -6.08
N LEU A 93 5.24 -32.88 -5.69
CA LEU A 93 6.28 -31.86 -5.53
C LEU A 93 6.79 -31.28 -6.86
N LEU A 94 6.90 -32.12 -7.89
CA LEU A 94 7.37 -31.70 -9.22
C LEU A 94 6.21 -31.32 -10.17
N ARG A 95 4.98 -31.21 -9.64
CA ARG A 95 3.82 -30.81 -10.42
C ARG A 95 3.99 -29.35 -10.89
N THR A 96 3.94 -29.16 -12.20
CA THR A 96 3.91 -27.83 -12.84
C THR A 96 2.50 -27.40 -13.26
N LYS A 97 1.54 -28.32 -13.20
CA LYS A 97 0.14 -28.02 -13.54
C LYS A 97 -0.46 -27.12 -12.45
N LEU A 98 -1.06 -26.01 -12.89
CA LEU A 98 -1.76 -25.05 -12.05
C LEU A 98 -2.93 -25.70 -11.28
N GLU A 99 -3.42 -24.98 -10.28
CA GLU A 99 -4.63 -25.36 -9.58
C GLU A 99 -5.86 -25.13 -10.48
N PRO A 100 -6.88 -26.01 -10.46
CA PRO A 100 -8.07 -25.84 -11.30
C PRO A 100 -8.77 -24.48 -11.15
N SER A 101 -8.80 -23.91 -9.94
CA SER A 101 -9.37 -22.58 -9.68
C SER A 101 -8.61 -21.46 -10.42
N VAL A 102 -7.28 -21.58 -10.48
CA VAL A 102 -6.42 -20.64 -11.21
C VAL A 102 -6.56 -20.84 -12.72
N GLU A 103 -6.70 -22.08 -13.20
CA GLU A 103 -6.97 -22.38 -14.61
C GLU A 103 -8.30 -21.74 -15.07
N GLU A 104 -9.36 -21.89 -14.28
CA GLU A 104 -10.67 -21.28 -14.53
C GLU A 104 -10.59 -19.75 -14.59
N TRP A 105 -9.87 -19.11 -13.66
CA TRP A 105 -9.66 -17.66 -13.66
C TRP A 105 -8.89 -17.16 -14.89
N ILE A 106 -7.90 -17.93 -15.36
CA ILE A 106 -7.15 -17.58 -16.58
C ILE A 106 -8.07 -17.68 -17.80
N GLU A 107 -8.88 -18.73 -17.89
CA GLU A 107 -9.85 -18.91 -18.97
C GLU A 107 -10.88 -17.78 -18.98
N GLU A 108 -11.46 -17.45 -17.82
CA GLU A 108 -12.37 -16.31 -17.68
C GLU A 108 -11.70 -15.00 -18.12
N GLY A 109 -10.47 -14.75 -17.68
CA GLY A 109 -9.68 -13.59 -18.10
C GLY A 109 -9.47 -13.51 -19.62
N GLU A 110 -9.23 -14.64 -20.27
CA GLU A 110 -9.12 -14.72 -21.73
C GLU A 110 -10.45 -14.42 -22.43
N THR A 111 -11.57 -14.94 -21.91
CA THR A 111 -12.88 -14.62 -22.46
C THR A 111 -13.22 -13.13 -22.33
N VAL A 112 -12.88 -12.50 -21.20
CA VAL A 112 -13.07 -11.05 -20.99
C VAL A 112 -12.18 -10.25 -21.94
N ALA A 113 -10.91 -10.63 -22.10
CA ALA A 113 -9.98 -9.96 -23.01
C ALA A 113 -10.47 -10.01 -24.46
N THR A 114 -10.95 -11.17 -24.93
CA THR A 114 -11.49 -11.32 -26.29
C THR A 114 -12.80 -10.57 -26.50
N GLN A 115 -13.66 -10.47 -25.48
CA GLN A 115 -14.86 -9.64 -25.53
C GLN A 115 -14.52 -8.15 -25.63
N GLN A 116 -13.54 -7.67 -24.86
CA GLN A 116 -13.06 -6.29 -24.94
C GLN A 116 -12.48 -5.97 -26.33
N GLN A 117 -11.75 -6.89 -26.95
CA GLN A 117 -11.26 -6.70 -28.32
C GLN A 117 -12.38 -6.58 -29.37
N LYS A 118 -13.54 -7.21 -29.15
CA LYS A 118 -14.72 -7.12 -30.03
C LYS A 118 -15.54 -5.84 -29.81
N SER A 119 -15.30 -5.11 -28.74
CA SER A 119 -16.03 -3.88 -28.44
C SER A 119 -15.70 -2.79 -29.47
N ALA A 120 -16.69 -1.96 -29.81
CA ALA A 120 -16.57 -0.94 -30.85
C ALA A 120 -15.58 0.19 -30.50
N HIS A 121 -15.19 0.30 -29.23
CA HIS A 121 -14.22 1.27 -28.74
C HIS A 121 -12.89 0.59 -28.47
N ARG A 122 -12.02 0.61 -29.47
CA ARG A 122 -10.63 0.20 -29.29
C ARG A 122 -9.95 1.23 -28.39
N GLY A 123 -9.53 0.80 -27.21
CA GLY A 123 -8.75 1.64 -26.28
C GLY A 123 -7.40 2.05 -26.86
N LEU A 124 -6.60 2.74 -26.05
CA LEU A 124 -5.22 3.10 -26.38
C LEU A 124 -4.41 1.86 -26.79
N SER A 125 -3.40 2.05 -27.64
CA SER A 125 -2.46 0.97 -27.96
C SER A 125 -1.70 0.56 -26.68
N THR A 126 -1.20 -0.68 -26.64
CA THR A 126 -0.42 -1.15 -25.48
C THR A 126 0.78 -0.24 -25.21
N ALA A 127 1.47 0.20 -26.27
CA ALA A 127 2.61 1.12 -26.15
C ALA A 127 2.21 2.49 -25.59
N ASP A 128 1.13 3.09 -26.08
CA ASP A 128 0.66 4.40 -25.58
C ASP A 128 0.18 4.31 -24.12
N ARG A 129 -0.49 3.19 -23.78
CA ARG A 129 -0.94 2.91 -22.41
C ARG A 129 0.25 2.73 -21.47
N ASP A 130 1.28 2.02 -21.89
CA ASP A 130 2.48 1.79 -21.07
C ASP A 130 3.27 3.11 -20.91
N ALA A 131 3.38 3.92 -21.98
CA ALA A 131 3.97 5.26 -21.89
C ALA A 131 3.18 6.18 -20.94
N LEU A 132 1.85 6.11 -20.96
CA LEU A 132 0.99 6.84 -20.03
C LEU A 132 1.25 6.41 -18.57
N TRP A 133 1.34 5.10 -18.31
CA TRP A 133 1.61 4.58 -16.96
C TRP A 133 3.02 4.84 -16.47
N GLN A 134 4.01 4.99 -17.37
CA GLN A 134 5.36 5.42 -17.00
C GLN A 134 5.41 6.92 -16.66
N TRP A 135 4.67 7.75 -17.40
CA TRP A 135 4.60 9.19 -17.17
C TRP A 135 3.78 9.58 -15.93
N ALA A 136 2.65 8.90 -15.70
CA ALA A 136 1.66 9.29 -14.68
C ALA A 136 2.22 9.43 -13.25
N PRO A 137 3.06 8.50 -12.73
CA PRO A 137 3.65 8.65 -11.41
C PRO A 137 4.55 9.88 -11.30
N GLY A 138 5.31 10.20 -12.35
CA GLY A 138 6.18 11.39 -12.35
C GLY A 138 5.38 12.69 -12.30
N ALA A 139 4.33 12.80 -13.10
CA ALA A 139 3.44 13.96 -13.09
C ALA A 139 2.67 14.09 -11.77
N ALA A 140 2.16 12.98 -11.24
CA ALA A 140 1.47 12.95 -9.95
C ALA A 140 2.41 13.36 -8.81
N ASN A 141 3.64 12.85 -8.80
CA ASN A 141 4.65 13.20 -7.79
C ASN A 141 5.11 14.65 -7.93
N ALA A 142 5.23 15.19 -9.15
CA ALA A 142 5.57 16.59 -9.37
C ALA A 142 4.50 17.53 -8.80
N GLU A 143 3.21 17.20 -8.98
CA GLU A 143 2.12 17.97 -8.40
C GLU A 143 2.06 17.79 -6.87
N ALA A 144 2.29 16.57 -6.38
CA ALA A 144 2.35 16.31 -4.95
C ALA A 144 3.47 17.11 -4.28
N ARG A 145 4.65 17.24 -4.89
CA ARG A 145 5.77 18.01 -4.32
C ARG A 145 5.55 19.53 -4.28
N LYS A 146 4.71 20.08 -5.17
CA LYS A 146 4.31 21.50 -5.08
C LYS A 146 3.47 21.80 -3.85
N GLN A 147 2.84 20.78 -3.28
CA GLN A 147 2.00 20.95 -2.10
C GLN A 147 2.83 20.68 -0.85
N LYS A 148 2.76 21.60 0.12
CA LYS A 148 3.34 21.43 1.45
C LYS A 148 2.39 20.56 2.28
N TRP A 149 2.62 19.26 2.27
CA TRP A 149 1.86 18.30 3.08
C TRP A 149 2.26 18.44 4.55
N GLY A 150 1.27 18.43 5.45
CA GLY A 150 1.51 18.50 6.88
C GLY A 150 1.57 19.92 7.47
N ALA A 151 1.33 20.96 6.66
CA ALA A 151 0.99 22.28 7.19
C ALA A 151 -0.46 22.27 7.72
N ASP A 152 -0.68 22.95 8.85
CA ASP A 152 -2.02 23.04 9.46
C ASP A 152 -2.97 23.98 8.70
N TYR A 153 -2.45 24.69 7.70
CA TYR A 153 -3.19 25.67 6.91
C TYR A 153 -3.68 25.08 5.60
N THR A 154 -4.93 25.40 5.25
CA THR A 154 -5.45 25.08 3.92
C THR A 154 -4.81 25.98 2.87
N LEU A 155 -4.72 25.49 1.63
CA LEU A 155 -4.26 26.27 0.47
C LEU A 155 -5.00 27.62 0.33
N GLN A 156 -6.28 27.66 0.68
CA GLN A 156 -7.10 28.87 0.60
C GLN A 156 -6.79 29.88 1.72
N GLU A 157 -6.35 29.41 2.88
CA GLU A 157 -5.92 30.28 3.99
C GLU A 157 -4.54 30.88 3.73
N ILE A 158 -3.62 30.11 3.16
CA ILE A 158 -2.30 30.61 2.73
C ILE A 158 -2.48 31.75 1.70
N GLN A 159 -3.36 31.58 0.71
CA GLN A 159 -3.63 32.60 -0.31
C GLN A 159 -4.28 33.88 0.23
N ASN A 160 -5.07 33.77 1.29
CA ASN A 160 -5.74 34.92 1.93
C ASN A 160 -4.88 35.59 3.02
N GLY A 161 -3.64 35.10 3.21
CA GLY A 161 -2.75 35.51 4.28
C GLY A 161 -3.01 34.75 5.57
N ILE A 162 -1.98 34.10 6.09
CA ILE A 162 -1.99 33.30 7.33
C ILE A 162 -2.40 34.18 8.54
N GLU A 163 -2.14 35.48 8.47
CA GLU A 163 -2.43 36.47 9.53
C GLU A 163 -3.93 36.59 9.89
N ASN A 164 -4.85 36.21 8.98
CA ASN A 164 -6.29 36.32 9.22
C ASN A 164 -6.90 35.04 9.82
N VAL A 165 -6.11 33.99 10.00
CA VAL A 165 -6.57 32.68 10.45
C VAL A 165 -6.69 32.65 11.97
N LYS A 166 -7.94 32.64 12.48
CA LYS A 166 -8.24 32.51 13.91
C LYS A 166 -8.54 31.06 14.25
N THR A 167 -7.49 30.26 14.49
CA THR A 167 -7.62 28.82 14.78
C THR A 167 -8.01 28.51 16.22
N GLY A 168 -7.81 29.44 17.18
CA GLY A 168 -8.15 29.20 18.59
C GLY A 168 -7.39 28.03 19.24
N LEU A 169 -6.36 27.51 18.56
CA LEU A 169 -5.46 26.46 19.04
C LEU A 169 -4.27 27.12 19.76
N LEU A 170 -3.85 26.53 20.88
CA LEU A 170 -2.72 27.00 21.71
C LEU A 170 -1.35 26.42 21.29
N ARG A 171 -1.32 25.55 20.27
CA ARG A 171 -0.08 25.02 19.70
C ARG A 171 0.47 26.02 18.69
N GLU A 172 1.79 26.14 18.63
CA GLU A 172 2.47 26.77 17.51
C GLU A 172 2.13 25.98 16.25
N LEU A 173 1.33 26.58 15.36
CA LEU A 173 0.98 25.97 14.09
C LEU A 173 2.24 25.91 13.24
N VAL A 174 2.44 24.79 12.55
CA VAL A 174 3.58 24.65 11.65
C VAL A 174 3.31 25.53 10.43
N GLU A 175 3.93 26.72 10.43
CA GLU A 175 3.91 27.60 9.27
C GLU A 175 4.64 26.92 8.10
N PRO A 176 4.11 27.01 6.88
CA PRO A 176 4.83 26.54 5.73
C PRO A 176 6.15 27.34 5.63
N PRO A 177 7.32 26.70 5.47
CA PRO A 177 8.56 27.45 5.28
C PRO A 177 8.38 28.47 4.15
N GLU A 178 8.89 29.69 4.32
CA GLU A 178 8.88 30.68 3.23
C GLU A 178 9.59 30.05 2.03
N ASP A 179 9.05 30.24 0.81
CA ASP A 179 9.73 29.81 -0.42
C ASP A 179 10.95 30.73 -0.60
N ASP A 180 12.03 30.44 0.12
CA ASP A 180 13.35 30.88 -0.28
C ASP A 180 13.63 30.17 -1.60
N ASP A 181 13.66 30.93 -2.69
CA ASP A 181 14.08 30.48 -4.02
C ASP A 181 15.48 29.88 -3.92
N VAL A 182 15.58 28.58 -3.61
CA VAL A 182 16.82 27.82 -3.66
C VAL A 182 17.13 27.64 -5.14
N ASP A 183 18.09 28.42 -5.63
CA ASP A 183 18.72 28.25 -6.94
C ASP A 183 19.08 26.78 -7.12
N ASP A 184 18.61 26.24 -8.25
CA ASP A 184 18.76 24.87 -8.71
C ASP A 184 20.21 24.65 -9.17
N ASP A 185 21.13 24.44 -8.24
CA ASP A 185 22.48 23.91 -8.48
C ASP A 185 23.03 23.35 -7.16
N ASP A 186 22.76 22.08 -6.88
CA ASP A 186 23.71 21.20 -6.18
C ASP A 186 23.36 19.73 -6.42
N GLU A 187 24.28 19.07 -7.14
CA GLU A 187 24.30 17.65 -7.48
C GLU A 187 24.47 16.77 -6.22
N ASP A 188 23.69 15.68 -6.18
CA ASP A 188 23.98 14.40 -5.53
C ASP A 188 24.70 14.38 -4.15
N GLU A 189 23.94 14.34 -3.05
CA GLU A 189 24.40 13.65 -1.84
C GLU A 189 23.26 12.83 -1.21
N TYR A 190 23.43 11.51 -1.24
CA TYR A 190 22.55 10.55 -0.60
C TYR A 190 22.75 10.63 0.91
N ASP A 191 21.88 11.36 1.61
CA ASP A 191 21.93 11.38 3.07
C ASP A 191 21.28 10.11 3.64
N GLU A 192 22.08 9.39 4.44
CA GLU A 192 21.77 8.13 5.07
C GLU A 192 20.74 8.40 6.18
N VAL A 193 19.51 7.90 6.02
CA VAL A 193 18.45 8.02 7.04
C VAL A 193 18.86 7.19 8.27
N THR A 194 19.55 7.82 9.21
CA THR A 194 19.64 7.32 10.58
C THR A 194 18.36 7.69 11.32
N ASP A 195 17.60 6.66 11.68
CA ASP A 195 16.43 6.70 12.55
C ASP A 195 16.85 7.19 13.95
N ASP A 196 16.71 8.50 14.20
CA ASP A 196 16.78 9.06 15.56
C ASP A 196 15.36 9.37 16.03
N GLU A 197 14.76 8.37 16.68
CA GLU A 197 13.54 8.52 17.47
C GLU A 197 13.79 9.54 18.61
N THR A 198 13.35 10.79 18.46
CA THR A 198 12.88 11.61 19.61
C THR A 198 12.10 12.85 19.15
N GLY A 199 10.91 12.64 18.59
CA GLY A 199 9.89 13.71 18.52
C GLY A 199 9.20 13.90 19.87
N PRO A 200 9.01 15.13 20.39
CA PRO A 200 8.31 15.35 21.64
C PRO A 200 6.83 15.00 21.48
N VAL A 201 6.32 14.22 22.44
CA VAL A 201 4.91 13.81 22.51
C VAL A 201 4.04 15.05 22.70
N ASP A 202 3.36 15.48 21.64
CA ASP A 202 2.41 16.60 21.64
C ASP A 202 1.22 16.28 22.57
N LYS A 203 1.26 16.84 23.78
CA LYS A 203 0.15 16.76 24.73
C LYS A 203 -0.85 17.87 24.41
N MET A 204 -1.99 17.47 23.87
CA MET A 204 -3.12 18.34 23.56
C MET A 204 -3.89 18.68 24.84
N ASP A 205 -3.59 19.81 25.47
CA ASP A 205 -4.43 20.37 26.53
C ASP A 205 -5.43 21.39 25.94
N ILE A 206 -6.71 21.02 25.92
CA ILE A 206 -7.82 21.91 25.58
C ILE A 206 -8.21 22.65 26.86
N GLU A 207 -8.10 23.98 26.89
CA GLU A 207 -8.63 24.76 28.02
C GLU A 207 -10.15 24.59 28.11
N PRO A 208 -10.71 24.16 29.27
CA PRO A 208 -12.12 24.37 29.55
C PRO A 208 -12.34 25.86 29.82
N LEU A 209 -13.16 26.52 28.99
CA LEU A 209 -13.63 27.88 29.25
C LEU A 209 -14.12 28.01 30.69
N ASN A 210 -13.41 28.79 31.52
CA ASN A 210 -13.86 29.14 32.86
C ASN A 210 -14.61 30.49 32.79
N PRO A 211 -15.90 30.55 33.16
CA PRO A 211 -16.69 31.78 33.13
C PRO A 211 -16.61 32.51 34.48
N ASP A 212 -16.25 33.80 34.45
CA ASP A 212 -16.22 34.66 35.65
C ASP A 212 -17.37 35.70 35.65
N PRO A 213 -17.75 36.32 36.79
CA PRO A 213 -19.08 36.06 37.36
C PRO A 213 -20.00 37.30 37.55
N LYS A 214 -21.28 36.97 37.81
CA LYS A 214 -22.44 37.76 38.34
C LYS A 214 -23.46 38.32 37.32
N SER A 215 -24.50 37.52 37.08
CA SER A 215 -25.90 37.98 37.20
C SER A 215 -26.83 36.79 37.51
N THR A 216 -27.85 37.06 38.31
CA THR A 216 -28.77 36.18 39.04
C THR A 216 -29.83 35.45 38.16
N SER A 217 -29.91 34.11 38.31
CA SER A 217 -31.06 33.16 38.24
C SER A 217 -32.03 33.12 37.03
N PRO A 218 -32.77 32.00 36.79
CA PRO A 218 -32.40 30.58 36.74
C PRO A 218 -32.84 29.86 35.44
N ALA A 219 -32.17 28.73 35.13
CA ALA A 219 -32.63 27.58 34.34
C ALA A 219 -33.31 27.83 32.97
N GLN A 220 -32.52 27.92 31.90
CA GLN A 220 -32.95 27.54 30.54
C GLN A 220 -31.81 26.81 29.81
N ASN A 221 -32.16 25.67 29.20
CA ASN A 221 -31.28 24.78 28.44
C ASN A 221 -30.44 25.55 27.40
N PRO A 222 -29.16 25.17 27.17
CA PRO A 222 -28.36 25.82 26.15
C PRO A 222 -28.90 25.54 24.74
N PRO A 223 -28.90 26.53 23.82
CA PRO A 223 -29.38 26.37 22.46
C PRO A 223 -28.44 25.48 21.64
N LEU A 224 -28.99 24.41 21.07
CA LEU A 224 -28.33 23.58 20.08
C LEU A 224 -27.93 24.46 18.89
N LEU A 225 -26.61 24.58 18.65
CA LEU A 225 -26.11 25.09 17.37
C LEU A 225 -26.71 24.25 16.23
N PRO A 226 -27.18 24.85 15.13
CA PRO A 226 -27.73 24.10 14.02
C PRO A 226 -26.62 23.28 13.37
N ARG A 227 -26.57 21.98 13.73
CA ARG A 227 -25.78 20.97 13.03
C ARG A 227 -26.25 20.98 11.59
N ALA A 228 -25.39 21.42 10.67
CA ALA A 228 -25.64 21.28 9.25
C ALA A 228 -26.04 19.82 8.98
N PRO A 229 -27.12 19.57 8.22
CA PRO A 229 -27.59 18.22 7.97
C PRO A 229 -26.49 17.44 7.24
N GLN A 230 -25.89 16.50 7.95
CA GLN A 230 -25.03 15.47 7.37
C GLN A 230 -25.73 14.87 6.15
N MET A 231 -25.06 14.87 4.99
CA MET A 231 -25.61 14.32 3.75
C MET A 231 -26.07 12.89 3.97
N SER A 232 -27.22 12.52 3.41
CA SER A 232 -27.72 11.15 3.52
C SER A 232 -26.72 10.18 2.89
N MET A 233 -26.55 9.01 3.49
CA MET A 233 -25.70 7.92 2.96
C MET A 233 -26.06 7.55 1.52
N GLU A 234 -27.34 7.69 1.16
CA GLU A 234 -27.83 7.49 -0.20
C GLU A 234 -27.27 8.53 -1.18
N SER A 235 -27.11 9.79 -0.75
CA SER A 235 -26.48 10.83 -1.57
C SER A 235 -24.97 10.62 -1.72
N MET A 236 -24.29 10.16 -0.66
CA MET A 236 -22.86 9.78 -0.75
C MET A 236 -22.66 8.60 -1.71
N HIS A 237 -23.47 7.55 -1.60
CA HIS A 237 -23.36 6.39 -2.47
C HIS A 237 -23.67 6.75 -3.93
N LYS A 238 -24.64 7.64 -4.16
CA LYS A 238 -24.97 8.14 -5.51
C LYS A 238 -23.84 8.98 -6.11
N PHE A 239 -23.20 9.83 -5.32
CA PHE A 239 -22.04 10.60 -5.75
C PHE A 239 -20.86 9.68 -6.12
N MET A 240 -20.58 8.66 -5.30
CA MET A 240 -19.50 7.70 -5.53
C MET A 240 -19.73 6.79 -6.75
N THR A 241 -20.99 6.47 -7.06
CA THR A 241 -21.32 5.53 -8.15
C THR A 241 -21.65 6.22 -9.47
N THR A 242 -22.13 7.47 -9.44
CA THR A 242 -22.62 8.17 -10.64
C THR A 242 -22.01 9.55 -10.89
N GLY A 243 -21.15 10.04 -9.99
CA GLY A 243 -20.34 11.26 -10.21
C GLY A 243 -21.14 12.57 -10.36
N ARG A 244 -22.35 12.63 -9.78
CA ARG A 244 -23.15 13.87 -9.66
C ARG A 244 -23.73 14.02 -8.26
#